data_AF-A0A183EMA8-F1
#
_entry.id   AF-A0A183EMA8-F1
#
_cell.length_a   1.000
_cell.length_b   1.000
_cell.length_c   1.000
_cell.angle_alpha   90.00
_cell.angle_beta   90.00
_cell.angle_gamma   90.00
#
_symmetry.space_group_name_H-M   'P 1'
#
loop_
_entity.id
_entity.type
_entity.pdbx_description
1 polymer ?
#
loop_
_entity_poly.entity_id
_entity_poly.type
_entity_poly.pdbx_seq_one_letter_code
_entity_poly.pdbx_strand_id
1 'polypeptide(L)'
;MGGSVIPVYASFGLETKNPQQQLVEYSLEAKTDAKSAEAQLKSPGSRMKARIDTVSEQHYSISFFKNDERPSFVGDINFGDHGAEIEFREGRTSEVKLHASAVMSNDYEGKLDIWHSERGKKIQDARLSLLMEENNVLKGKAYLGAAVDDDIMVLAYFH
;
A
#
# COMPACT_ATOMS: atom_id res chain seq x y z
N MET A 1 -19.05 -21.63 9.12
CA MET A 1 -18.15 -22.44 9.97
C MET A 1 -17.22 -21.48 10.68
N GLY A 2 -17.44 -21.23 11.97
CA GLY A 2 -16.71 -20.23 12.75
C GLY A 2 -15.53 -20.86 13.48
N GLY A 3 -14.32 -20.70 12.93
CA GLY A 3 -13.09 -20.95 13.67
C GLY A 3 -12.80 -19.75 14.58
N SER A 4 -12.66 -19.99 15.89
CA SER A 4 -12.16 -18.97 16.80
C SER A 4 -10.72 -18.63 16.39
N VAL A 5 -10.48 -17.38 15.96
CA VAL A 5 -9.13 -16.91 15.65
C VAL A 5 -8.41 -16.63 16.96
N ILE A 6 -7.33 -17.36 17.23
CA ILE A 6 -6.49 -17.15 18.41
C ILE A 6 -5.53 -16.00 18.10
N PRO A 7 -5.50 -14.92 18.89
CA PRO A 7 -4.53 -13.85 18.71
C PRO A 7 -3.10 -14.40 18.78
N VAL A 8 -2.27 -14.05 17.80
CA VAL A 8 -0.86 -14.50 17.75
C VAL A 8 0.03 -13.31 18.08
N TYR A 9 0.97 -13.53 18.99
CA TYR A 9 1.99 -12.57 19.36
C TYR A 9 3.38 -13.17 19.19
N ALA A 10 4.27 -12.43 18.54
CA ALA A 10 5.68 -12.76 18.42
C ALA A 10 6.53 -11.53 18.71
N SER A 11 7.64 -11.71 19.43
CA SER A 11 8.60 -10.64 19.67
C SER A 11 10.03 -11.16 19.58
N PHE A 12 10.88 -10.40 18.89
CA PHE A 12 12.32 -10.60 18.83
C PHE A 12 13.00 -9.35 19.39
N GLY A 13 13.96 -9.53 20.29
CA GLY A 13 14.71 -8.44 20.91
C GLY A 13 16.21 -8.66 20.77
N LEU A 14 16.96 -7.58 20.57
CA LEU A 14 18.41 -7.55 20.59
C LEU A 14 18.87 -6.39 21.47
N GLU A 15 19.67 -6.72 22.47
CA GLU A 15 20.36 -5.74 23.30
C GLU A 15 21.84 -5.69 22.90
N THR A 16 22.37 -4.47 22.71
CA THR A 16 23.77 -4.26 22.35
C THR A 16 24.29 -2.97 22.98
N LYS A 17 25.60 -2.72 22.88
CA LYS A 17 26.20 -1.45 23.30
C LYS A 17 26.46 -0.58 22.08
N ASN A 18 26.08 0.70 22.16
CA ASN A 18 26.44 1.69 21.15
C ASN A 18 27.94 2.08 21.27
N PRO A 19 28.48 2.88 20.34
CA PRO A 19 29.89 3.33 20.41
C PRO A 19 30.24 4.09 21.70
N GLN A 20 29.26 4.68 22.39
CA GLN A 20 29.42 5.34 23.68
C GLN A 20 29.34 4.38 24.89
N GLN A 21 29.37 3.06 24.65
CA GLN A 21 29.24 2.00 25.68
C GLN A 21 27.89 2.01 26.42
N GLN A 22 26.89 2.74 25.90
CA GLN A 22 25.54 2.73 26.46
C GLN A 22 24.76 1.55 25.89
N LEU A 23 23.99 0.91 26.77
CA LEU A 23 23.09 -0.16 26.40
C LEU A 23 21.97 0.40 25.53
N VAL A 24 21.72 -0.28 24.41
CA VAL A 24 20.66 0.05 23.46
C VAL A 24 19.87 -1.20 23.11
N GLU A 25 18.56 -1.06 23.07
CA GLU A 25 17.63 -2.15 22.78
C GLU A 25 16.96 -1.92 21.42
N TYR A 26 16.85 -3.01 20.66
CA TYR A 26 16.08 -3.09 19.44
C TYR A 26 15.05 -4.20 19.62
N SER A 27 13.79 -3.94 19.25
CA SER A 27 12.78 -4.99 19.27
C SER A 27 11.87 -4.93 18.04
N LEU A 28 11.51 -6.11 17.55
CA LEU A 28 10.48 -6.30 16.54
C LEU A 28 9.33 -7.09 17.19
N GLU A 29 8.15 -6.50 17.22
CA GLU A 29 6.93 -7.09 17.76
C GLU A 29 5.91 -7.26 16.64
N ALA A 30 5.25 -8.41 16.57
CA ALA A 30 4.13 -8.66 15.67
C ALA A 30 2.94 -9.17 16.47
N LYS A 31 1.76 -8.62 16.19
CA LYS A 31 0.48 -8.95 16.82
C LYS A 31 -0.56 -9.18 15.74
N THR A 32 -1.32 -10.26 15.82
CA THR A 32 -2.47 -10.47 14.95
C THR A 32 -3.68 -10.86 15.77
N ASP A 33 -4.86 -10.43 15.32
CA ASP A 33 -6.15 -10.86 15.82
C ASP A 33 -7.11 -11.13 14.63
N ALA A 34 -8.40 -11.32 14.91
CA ALA A 34 -9.39 -11.62 13.87
C ALA A 34 -9.62 -10.49 12.85
N LYS A 35 -9.31 -9.24 13.20
CA LYS A 35 -9.60 -8.04 12.41
C LYS A 35 -8.38 -7.16 12.18
N SER A 36 -7.22 -7.50 12.73
CA SER A 36 -6.04 -6.67 12.60
C SER A 36 -4.74 -7.47 12.61
N ALA A 37 -3.73 -6.91 11.96
CA ALA A 37 -2.35 -7.35 12.03
C ALA A 37 -1.46 -6.12 12.22
N GLU A 38 -0.55 -6.17 13.18
CA GLU A 38 0.34 -5.08 13.55
C GLU A 38 1.78 -5.59 13.61
N ALA A 39 2.72 -4.81 13.10
CA ALA A 39 4.15 -4.99 13.26
C ALA A 39 4.78 -3.69 13.77
N GLN A 40 5.61 -3.78 14.80
CA GLN A 40 6.25 -2.63 15.45
C GLN A 40 7.75 -2.87 15.59
N LEU A 41 8.54 -1.93 15.10
CA LEU A 41 9.98 -1.87 15.27
C LEU A 41 10.34 -0.76 16.27
N LYS A 42 11.01 -1.13 17.36
CA LYS A 42 11.61 -0.20 18.31
C LYS A 42 13.12 -0.18 18.11
N SER A 43 13.68 1.02 18.07
CA SER A 43 15.11 1.27 18.09
C SER A 43 15.40 2.50 18.97
N PRO A 44 16.67 2.78 19.33
CA PRO A 44 17.01 3.93 20.14
C PRO A 44 16.50 5.24 19.53
N GLY A 45 15.59 5.91 20.22
CA GLY A 45 15.00 7.17 19.76
C GLY A 45 13.97 7.04 18.62
N SER A 46 13.59 5.83 18.22
CA SER A 46 12.60 5.63 17.16
C SER A 46 11.67 4.44 17.40
N ARG A 47 10.38 4.65 17.14
CA ARG A 47 9.34 3.63 17.14
C ARG A 47 8.56 3.72 15.84
N MET A 48 8.65 2.70 15.01
CA MET A 48 7.87 2.58 13.79
C MET A 48 6.85 1.48 13.95
N LYS A 49 5.64 1.71 13.44
CA LYS A 49 4.56 0.73 13.49
C LYS A 49 3.80 0.72 12.18
N ALA A 50 3.46 -0.46 11.70
CA ALA A 50 2.51 -0.65 10.61
C ALA A 50 1.35 -1.51 11.15
N ARG A 51 0.12 -1.12 10.86
CA ARG A 51 -1.07 -1.84 11.28
C ARG A 51 -2.02 -1.94 10.11
N ILE A 52 -2.57 -3.12 9.89
CA ILE A 52 -3.63 -3.40 8.91
C ILE A 52 -4.87 -3.76 9.71
N ASP A 53 -6.00 -3.14 9.39
CA ASP A 53 -7.31 -3.40 9.99
C ASP A 53 -8.30 -3.81 8.88
N THR A 54 -9.04 -4.89 9.11
CA THR A 54 -10.19 -5.30 8.29
C THR A 54 -11.39 -4.43 8.66
N VAL A 55 -11.82 -3.58 7.73
CA VAL A 55 -13.03 -2.74 7.87
C VAL A 55 -14.26 -3.52 7.45
N SER A 56 -14.17 -4.24 6.33
CA SER A 56 -15.16 -5.20 5.83
C SER A 56 -14.45 -6.33 5.06
N GLU A 57 -15.19 -7.30 4.51
CA GLU A 57 -14.60 -8.41 3.73
C GLU A 57 -13.81 -7.93 2.50
N GLN A 58 -14.12 -6.74 1.99
CA GLN A 58 -13.48 -6.17 0.80
C GLN A 58 -12.81 -4.81 1.08
N HIS A 59 -12.80 -4.33 2.33
CA HIS A 59 -12.21 -3.04 2.69
C HIS A 59 -11.22 -3.21 3.83
N TYR A 60 -9.99 -2.77 3.61
CA TYR A 60 -8.90 -2.80 4.58
C TYR A 60 -8.32 -1.41 4.77
N SER A 61 -7.89 -1.09 5.99
CA SER A 61 -7.15 0.13 6.29
C SER A 61 -5.72 -0.22 6.71
N ILE A 62 -4.74 0.54 6.23
CA ILE A 62 -3.33 0.40 6.59
C ILE A 62 -2.85 1.69 7.24
N SER A 63 -2.30 1.62 8.44
CA SER A 63 -1.80 2.78 9.18
C SER A 63 -0.31 2.66 9.47
N PHE A 64 0.45 3.71 9.20
CA PHE A 64 1.87 3.83 9.51
C PHE A 64 2.10 4.88 10.58
N PHE A 65 2.86 4.53 11.63
CA PHE A 65 3.14 5.39 12.78
C PHE A 65 4.65 5.58 12.91
N LYS A 66 5.06 6.81 13.27
CA LYS A 66 6.46 7.13 13.59
C LYS A 66 6.51 7.97 14.85
N ASN A 67 7.05 7.40 15.92
CA ASN A 67 7.29 8.05 17.24
C ASN A 67 6.04 8.60 17.94
N ASP A 68 4.86 8.35 17.39
CA ASP A 68 3.59 8.91 17.82
C ASP A 68 2.57 7.77 17.97
N GLU A 69 1.44 8.04 18.62
CA GLU A 69 0.28 7.16 18.66
C GLU A 69 -0.68 7.46 17.51
N ARG A 70 -0.64 8.68 16.97
CA ARG A 70 -1.40 9.03 15.77
C ARG A 70 -0.65 8.57 14.51
N PRO A 71 -1.33 7.97 13.51
CA PRO A 71 -0.66 7.58 12.28
C PRO A 71 -0.14 8.80 11.52
N SER A 72 1.04 8.65 10.93
CA SER A 72 1.62 9.60 9.98
C SER A 72 0.96 9.47 8.61
N PHE A 73 0.60 8.26 8.22
CA PHE A 73 -0.09 7.95 6.97
C PHE A 73 -1.15 6.89 7.20
N VAL A 74 -2.27 7.03 6.48
CA VAL A 74 -3.37 6.06 6.47
C VAL A 74 -3.67 5.73 5.02
N GLY A 75 -3.70 4.45 4.70
CA GLY A 75 -4.12 3.90 3.44
C GLY A 75 -5.48 3.21 3.57
N ASP A 76 -6.33 3.35 2.58
CA ASP A 76 -7.59 2.62 2.46
C ASP A 76 -7.55 1.80 1.17
N ILE A 77 -7.79 0.49 1.28
CA ILE A 77 -7.79 -0.46 0.18
C ILE A 77 -9.20 -1.03 0.06
N ASN A 78 -9.85 -0.78 -1.06
CA ASN A 78 -11.17 -1.30 -1.39
C ASN A 78 -11.05 -2.25 -2.56
N PHE A 79 -11.48 -3.49 -2.37
CA PHE A 79 -11.71 -4.45 -3.42
C PHE A 79 -13.17 -4.35 -3.84
N GLY A 80 -13.43 -4.42 -5.13
CA GLY A 80 -14.77 -4.56 -5.68
C GLY A 80 -14.79 -5.70 -6.69
N ASP A 81 -15.97 -5.99 -7.23
CA ASP A 81 -16.18 -7.10 -8.17
C ASP A 81 -15.31 -6.99 -9.44
N HIS A 82 -14.84 -5.79 -9.75
CA HIS A 82 -14.11 -5.47 -10.96
C HIS A 82 -12.72 -4.87 -10.71
N GLY A 83 -12.19 -4.94 -9.48
CA GLY A 83 -10.86 -4.40 -9.24
C GLY A 83 -10.54 -4.04 -7.80
N ALA A 84 -9.51 -3.22 -7.65
CA ALA A 84 -9.08 -2.66 -6.39
C ALA A 84 -8.77 -1.17 -6.53
N GLU A 85 -9.10 -0.41 -5.49
CA GLU A 85 -8.75 0.99 -5.33
C GLU A 85 -7.98 1.19 -4.02
N ILE A 86 -6.97 2.04 -4.07
CA ILE A 86 -6.11 2.37 -2.94
C ILE A 86 -6.00 3.88 -2.85
N GLU A 87 -6.23 4.43 -1.66
CA GLU A 87 -5.97 5.83 -1.36
C GLU A 87 -4.99 5.94 -0.20
N PHE A 88 -4.00 6.82 -0.30
CA PHE A 88 -3.11 7.15 0.81
C PHE A 88 -3.28 8.61 1.23
N ARG A 89 -3.46 8.80 2.53
CA ARG A 89 -3.74 10.08 3.18
C ARG A 89 -2.69 10.38 4.22
N GLU A 90 -2.37 11.67 4.37
CA GLU A 90 -1.62 12.12 5.53
C GLU A 90 -2.49 11.97 6.79
N GLY A 91 -2.01 11.26 7.82
CA GLY A 91 -2.83 10.93 8.99
C GLY A 91 -3.22 12.11 9.88
N ARG A 92 -2.59 13.29 9.70
CA ARG A 92 -2.89 14.50 10.48
C ARG A 92 -3.97 15.38 9.86
N THR A 93 -3.86 15.63 8.56
CA THR A 93 -4.78 16.50 7.80
C THR A 93 -5.88 15.71 7.10
N SER A 94 -5.72 14.39 6.98
CA SER A 94 -6.53 13.51 6.14
C SER A 94 -6.51 13.90 4.65
N GLU A 95 -5.54 14.72 4.24
CA GLU A 95 -5.33 15.10 2.85
C GLU A 95 -4.87 13.88 2.04
N VAL A 96 -5.57 13.59 0.94
CA VAL A 96 -5.19 12.51 0.04
C VAL A 96 -3.94 12.93 -0.74
N LYS A 97 -2.89 12.12 -0.64
CA LYS A 97 -1.60 12.33 -1.30
C LYS A 97 -1.43 11.47 -2.53
N LEU A 98 -2.08 10.30 -2.57
CA LEU A 98 -1.96 9.36 -3.68
C LEU A 98 -3.24 8.55 -3.81
N HIS A 99 -3.61 8.28 -5.04
CA HIS A 99 -4.61 7.30 -5.42
C HIS A 99 -3.98 6.30 -6.39
N ALA A 100 -4.36 5.04 -6.26
CA ALA A 100 -4.05 4.00 -7.21
C ALA A 100 -5.28 3.14 -7.44
N SER A 101 -5.50 2.67 -8.67
CA SER A 101 -6.54 1.71 -8.96
C SER A 101 -6.11 0.70 -10.00
N ALA A 102 -6.68 -0.50 -9.91
CA ALA A 102 -6.57 -1.55 -10.91
C ALA A 102 -7.98 -2.09 -11.16
N VAL A 103 -8.51 -1.86 -12.36
CA VAL A 103 -9.93 -2.12 -12.70
C VAL A 103 -10.02 -2.89 -14.01
N MET A 104 -10.86 -3.93 -14.07
CA MET A 104 -11.30 -4.58 -15.29
C MET A 104 -12.68 -4.05 -15.66
N SER A 105 -12.81 -3.36 -16.80
CA SER A 105 -14.12 -2.86 -17.24
C SER A 105 -14.99 -3.96 -17.85
N ASN A 106 -14.37 -5.04 -18.32
CA ASN A 106 -14.98 -6.27 -18.80
C ASN A 106 -13.89 -7.36 -18.89
N ASP A 107 -14.24 -8.55 -19.39
CA ASP A 107 -13.34 -9.70 -19.52
C ASP A 107 -12.14 -9.48 -20.47
N TYR A 108 -12.14 -8.39 -21.23
CA TYR A 108 -11.17 -8.08 -22.27
C TYR A 108 -10.40 -6.76 -22.03
N GLU A 109 -10.84 -5.92 -21.10
CA GLU A 109 -10.24 -4.59 -20.86
C GLU A 109 -9.86 -4.38 -19.40
N GLY A 110 -8.58 -4.10 -19.17
CA GLY A 110 -8.00 -3.81 -17.86
C GLY A 110 -7.27 -2.48 -17.82
N LYS A 111 -7.33 -1.78 -16.69
CA LYS A 111 -6.66 -0.51 -16.47
C LYS A 111 -6.00 -0.46 -15.11
N LEU A 112 -4.75 -0.03 -15.06
CA LEU A 112 -4.05 0.43 -13.86
C LEU A 112 -3.88 1.94 -13.94
N ASP A 113 -4.18 2.67 -12.87
CA ASP A 113 -4.15 4.14 -12.83
C ASP A 113 -3.53 4.59 -11.51
N ILE A 114 -2.53 5.47 -11.54
CA ILE A 114 -1.92 6.09 -10.36
C ILE A 114 -1.93 7.61 -10.55
N TRP A 115 -2.46 8.33 -9.58
CA TRP A 115 -2.57 9.78 -9.64
C TRP A 115 -2.56 10.42 -8.25
N HIS A 116 -2.20 11.70 -8.20
CA HIS A 116 -2.38 12.52 -7.02
C HIS A 116 -3.28 13.71 -7.33
N SER A 117 -3.66 14.45 -6.28
CA SER A 117 -4.44 15.67 -6.41
C SER A 117 -3.61 16.86 -5.92
N GLU A 118 -3.49 17.89 -6.75
CA GLU A 118 -2.87 19.16 -6.35
C GLU A 118 -3.82 20.31 -6.70
N ARG A 119 -4.15 21.17 -5.72
CA ARG A 119 -5.07 22.32 -5.87
C ARG A 119 -6.42 21.93 -6.51
N GLY A 120 -6.93 20.75 -6.16
CA GLY A 120 -8.22 20.22 -6.66
C GLY A 120 -8.16 19.65 -8.08
N LYS A 121 -6.98 19.51 -8.68
CA LYS A 121 -6.79 18.88 -9.99
C LYS A 121 -6.17 17.50 -9.83
N LYS A 122 -6.74 16.50 -10.52
CA LYS A 122 -6.12 15.19 -10.69
C LYS A 122 -4.90 15.33 -11.61
N ILE A 123 -3.74 14.92 -11.11
CA ILE A 123 -2.48 14.84 -11.85
C ILE A 123 -2.15 13.37 -12.03
N GLN A 124 -2.19 12.91 -13.29
CA GLN A 124 -1.92 11.52 -13.63
C GLN A 124 -0.41 11.25 -13.57
N ASP A 125 -0.01 10.31 -12.73
CA ASP A 125 1.40 9.94 -12.54
C ASP A 125 1.78 8.73 -13.39
N ALA A 126 0.91 7.73 -13.46
CA ALA A 126 1.10 6.57 -14.32
C ALA A 126 -0.23 5.96 -14.72
N ARG A 127 -0.28 5.32 -15.88
CA ARG A 127 -1.44 4.59 -16.35
C ARG A 127 -1.04 3.47 -17.30
N LEU A 128 -1.64 2.30 -17.14
CA LEU A 128 -1.57 1.20 -18.10
C LEU A 128 -2.99 0.82 -18.50
N SER A 129 -3.25 0.70 -19.79
CA SER A 129 -4.52 0.19 -20.34
C SER A 129 -4.19 -1.02 -21.21
N LEU A 130 -4.90 -2.13 -20.98
CA LEU A 130 -4.75 -3.40 -21.69
C LEU A 130 -6.09 -3.77 -22.33
N LEU A 131 -6.05 -4.19 -23.60
CA LEU A 131 -7.22 -4.63 -24.35
C LEU A 131 -6.90 -5.93 -25.10
N MET A 132 -7.72 -6.95 -24.90
CA MET A 132 -7.68 -8.20 -25.68
C MET A 132 -8.66 -8.12 -26.85
N GLU A 133 -8.18 -8.27 -28.08
CA GLU A 133 -9.02 -8.29 -29.28
C GLU A 133 -9.44 -9.71 -29.68
N GLU A 134 -10.46 -9.84 -30.53
CA GLU A 134 -11.08 -11.12 -30.97
C GLU A 134 -10.10 -12.17 -31.55
N ASN A 135 -8.88 -11.76 -31.91
CA ASN A 135 -7.81 -12.63 -32.44
C ASN A 135 -6.72 -12.95 -31.41
N ASN A 136 -7.01 -12.85 -30.10
CA ASN A 136 -6.03 -13.02 -29.01
C ASN A 136 -4.85 -12.04 -29.09
N VAL A 137 -5.08 -10.85 -29.65
CA VAL A 137 -4.08 -9.79 -29.71
C VAL A 137 -4.24 -8.91 -28.48
N LEU A 138 -3.21 -8.86 -27.63
CA LEU A 138 -3.16 -7.97 -26.48
C LEU A 138 -2.57 -6.62 -26.90
N LYS A 139 -3.37 -5.55 -26.83
CA LYS A 139 -2.92 -4.17 -27.02
C LYS A 139 -2.69 -3.51 -25.67
N GLY A 140 -1.51 -2.94 -25.49
CA GLY A 140 -1.16 -2.17 -24.29
C GLY A 140 -0.92 -0.70 -24.61
N LYS A 141 -1.42 0.19 -23.75
CA LYS A 141 -1.07 1.62 -23.76
C LYS A 141 -0.61 2.03 -22.37
N ALA A 142 0.66 2.40 -22.27
CA ALA A 142 1.25 2.95 -21.05
C ALA A 142 1.38 4.47 -21.15
N TYR A 143 1.26 5.15 -20.02
CA TYR A 143 1.60 6.54 -19.80
C TYR A 143 2.35 6.65 -18.48
N LEU A 144 3.44 7.40 -18.49
CA LEU A 144 4.20 7.79 -17.31
C LEU A 144 4.28 9.31 -17.32
N GLY A 145 3.93 9.95 -16.21
CA GLY A 145 3.97 11.39 -16.06
C GLY A 145 5.39 11.92 -16.12
N ALA A 146 5.52 13.20 -16.50
CA ALA A 146 6.78 13.89 -16.83
C ALA A 146 7.83 13.99 -15.70
N ALA A 147 7.61 13.35 -14.54
CA ALA A 147 8.63 13.19 -13.50
C ALA A 147 9.49 11.92 -13.68
N VAL A 148 9.17 11.08 -14.67
CA VAL A 148 10.01 9.94 -15.10
C VAL A 148 10.81 10.42 -16.32
N ASP A 149 12.08 10.73 -16.10
CA ASP A 149 12.96 11.41 -17.06
C ASP A 149 13.44 10.52 -18.24
N ASP A 150 12.67 9.47 -18.63
CA ASP A 150 13.04 8.58 -19.73
C ASP A 150 11.82 8.02 -20.48
N ASP A 151 11.87 8.09 -21.82
CA ASP A 151 10.92 7.47 -22.75
C ASP A 151 10.98 5.94 -22.64
N ILE A 152 10.02 5.32 -21.96
CA ILE A 152 9.87 3.85 -21.95
C ILE A 152 8.76 3.45 -22.93
N MET A 153 9.17 3.05 -24.14
CA MET A 153 8.34 2.29 -25.07
C MET A 153 8.47 0.79 -24.77
N VAL A 154 7.46 0.21 -24.11
CA VAL A 154 7.34 -1.27 -24.00
C VAL A 154 6.43 -1.78 -25.11
N LEU A 155 7.04 -2.35 -26.16
CA LEU A 155 6.36 -3.22 -27.12
C LEU A 155 6.52 -4.66 -26.64
N ALA A 156 5.48 -5.21 -26.00
CA ALA A 156 5.42 -6.62 -25.68
C ALA A 156 4.67 -7.36 -26.79
N TYR A 157 5.38 -8.23 -27.52
CA TYR A 157 4.76 -9.21 -28.41
C TYR A 157 4.67 -10.54 -27.65
N PHE A 158 3.45 -11.05 -27.48
CA PHE A 158 3.23 -12.41 -26.98
C PHE A 158 2.94 -13.29 -28.20
N HIS A 159 3.78 -14.32 -28.41
CA HIS A 159 3.64 -15.35 -29.44
C HIS A 159 3.01 -16.61 -28.86
#